data_AF-A0A7X6VKJ6-F1
#
_entry.id   AF-A0A7X6VKJ6-F1
#
_cell.length_a   1.000
_cell.length_b   1.000
_cell.length_c   1.000
_cell.angle_alpha   90.00
_cell.angle_beta   90.00
_cell.angle_gamma   90.00
#
_symmetry.space_group_name_H-M   'P 1'
#
loop_
_entity.id
_entity.type
_entity.pdbx_description
1 polymer ?
#
loop_
_entity_poly.entity_id
_entity_poly.type
_entity_poly.pdbx_seq_one_letter_code
_entity_poly.pdbx_strand_id
1 'polypeptide(L)' 'MQFFATSAAPWILYGCSIVLVPLGIRRFRAGNPLKGFLDLLGAGVIAVMAWTLQNP' A
#
# COMPACT_ATOMS: atom_id res chain seq x y z
N MET A 1 4.68 22.85 -4.27
CA MET A 1 4.39 21.44 -4.64
C MET A 1 4.69 20.46 -3.51
N GLN A 2 5.60 20.76 -2.56
CA GLN A 2 5.96 19.82 -1.49
C GLN A 2 4.89 19.63 -0.39
N PHE A 3 4.04 20.64 -0.14
CA PHE A 3 2.94 20.52 0.83
C PHE A 3 1.96 19.37 0.53
N PHE A 4 1.66 19.08 -0.74
CA PHE A 4 0.77 17.95 -1.08
C PHE A 4 1.42 16.59 -0.84
N ALA A 5 2.73 16.47 -1.08
CA ALA A 5 3.49 15.24 -0.93
C ALA A 5 3.69 14.86 0.55
N THR A 6 3.81 15.85 1.45
CA THR A 6 3.98 15.60 2.89
C THR A 6 2.64 15.51 3.62
N SER A 7 1.60 16.23 3.17
CA SER A 7 0.35 16.34 3.92
C SER A 7 -0.81 15.48 3.41
N ALA A 8 -0.91 15.20 2.10
CA ALA A 8 -2.05 14.48 1.52
C ALA A 8 -1.66 13.11 0.92
N ALA A 9 -0.49 13.03 0.29
CA ALA A 9 0.01 11.79 -0.31
C ALA A 9 0.14 10.61 0.68
N PRO A 10 0.66 10.76 1.92
CA PRO A 10 0.78 9.61 2.82
C PRO A 10 -0.58 9.01 3.18
N TRP A 11 -1.62 9.82 3.36
CA TRP A 11 -2.97 9.33 3.65
C TRP A 11 -3.58 8.54 2.48
N ILE A 12 -3.35 9.00 1.25
CA ILE A 12 -3.80 8.29 0.04
C ILE A 12 -3.06 6.96 -0.10
N LEU A 13 -1.75 6.94 0.18
CA LEU A 13 -0.93 5.72 0.16
C LEU A 13 -1.38 4.73 1.25
N TYR A 14 -1.66 5.20 2.48
CA TYR A 14 -2.23 4.36 3.53
C TYR A 14 -3.59 3.78 3.15
N GLY A 15 -4.48 4.59 2.57
CA GLY A 15 -5.77 4.13 2.06
C GLY A 15 -5.61 3.05 0.99
N CYS A 16 -4.66 3.21 0.08
CA CYS A 16 -4.36 2.22 -0.96
C CYS A 16 -3.82 0.92 -0.35
N SER A 17 -2.88 1.02 0.60
CA SER A 17 -2.29 -0.13 1.32
C SER A 17 -3.37 -0.93 2.06
N ILE A 18 -4.29 -0.26 2.76
CA ILE A 18 -5.41 -0.90 3.47
C ILE A 18 -6.34 -1.68 2.53
N VAL A 19 -6.51 -1.25 1.28
CA VAL A 19 -7.38 -1.93 0.30
C VAL A 19 -6.64 -3.10 -0.38
N LEU A 20 -5.34 -2.95 -0.62
CA LEU A 20 -4.48 -3.99 -1.21
C LEU A 20 -4.32 -5.22 -0.31
N VAL A 21 -4.28 -5.06 1.02
CA VAL A 21 -4.16 -6.20 1.96
C VAL A 21 -5.33 -7.20 1.86
N PRO A 22 -6.61 -6.80 2.03
CA PRO A 22 -7.74 -7.71 1.90
C PRO A 22 -7.93 -8.21 0.45
N LEU A 23 -7.55 -7.43 -0.57
CA LEU A 23 -7.51 -7.89 -1.96
C LEU A 23 -6.48 -9.01 -2.15
N GLY A 24 -5.28 -8.84 -1.60
CA GLY A 24 -4.22 -9.86 -1.58
C GLY A 24 -4.71 -11.15 -0.93
N ILE A 25 -5.31 -11.07 0.27
CA ILE A 25 -5.88 -12.22 0.98
C ILE A 25 -6.97 -12.92 0.15
N ARG A 26 -7.87 -12.16 -0.48
CA ARG A 26 -8.91 -12.72 -1.37
C ARG A 26 -8.30 -13.41 -2.58
N ARG A 27 -7.23 -12.88 -3.17
CA ARG A 27 -6.51 -13.48 -4.31
C ARG A 27 -5.73 -14.73 -3.94
N PHE A 28 -5.13 -14.77 -2.74
CA PHE A 28 -4.56 -16.00 -2.17
C PHE A 28 -5.60 -17.09 -2.06
N ARG A 29 -6.79 -16.75 -1.54
CA ARG A 29 -7.90 -17.71 -1.41
C ARG A 29 -8.48 -18.14 -2.76
N ALA A 30 -8.37 -17.30 -3.79
CA ALA A 30 -8.82 -17.60 -5.16
C ALA A 30 -7.86 -18.50 -5.95
N GLY A 31 -6.81 -19.05 -5.32
CA GLY A 31 -5.88 -19.98 -5.97
C GLY A 31 -4.79 -19.31 -6.81
N ASN A 32 -4.61 -17.98 -6.71
CA ASN A 32 -3.52 -17.27 -7.36
C ASN A 32 -2.58 -16.63 -6.32
N PRO A 33 -1.73 -17.46 -5.66
CA PRO A 33 -0.91 -17.02 -4.54
C PRO A 33 0.17 -16.02 -4.96
N LEU A 34 0.71 -16.12 -6.18
CA LEU A 34 1.73 -15.19 -6.68
C LEU A 34 1.18 -13.77 -6.78
N LYS A 35 -0.05 -13.61 -7.30
CA LYS A 35 -0.69 -12.30 -7.40
C LYS A 35 -1.12 -11.76 -6.03
N GLY A 36 -1.59 -12.63 -5.13
CA GLY A 36 -1.85 -12.25 -3.74
C GLY A 36 -0.59 -11.75 -3.02
N PHE A 37 0.55 -12.41 -3.24
CA PHE A 37 1.83 -12.03 -2.65
C PHE A 37 2.32 -10.67 -3.16
N LEU A 38 2.20 -10.43 -4.47
CA LEU A 38 2.53 -9.15 -5.07
C LEU A 38 1.62 -8.01 -4.55
N ASP A 39 0.33 -8.26 -4.34
CA ASP A 39 -0.57 -7.29 -3.70
C ASP A 39 -0.14 -6.95 -2.26
N LEU A 40 0.26 -7.94 -1.47
CA LEU A 40 0.75 -7.72 -0.10
C LEU A 40 2.10 -7.00 -0.07
N LEU A 41 3.04 -7.38 -0.93
CA LEU A 41 4.31 -6.66 -1.10
C LEU A 41 4.08 -5.22 -1.53
N GLY A 42 3.19 -5.00 -2.50
CA GLY A 42 2.79 -3.67 -2.95
C GLY A 42 2.22 -2.84 -1.80
N ALA A 43 1.33 -3.42 -0.98
CA ALA A 43 0.79 -2.77 0.20
C ALA A 43 1.90 -2.37 1.20
N GLY A 44 2.87 -3.25 1.43
CA GLY A 44 4.02 -3.00 2.30
C GLY A 44 4.92 -1.88 1.78
N VAL A 45 5.29 -1.90 0.51
CA VAL A 45 6.11 -0.86 -0.12
C VAL A 45 5.40 0.50 -0.08
N ILE A 46 4.10 0.52 -0.37
CA ILE A 46 3.29 1.75 -0.30
C ILE A 46 3.22 2.30 1.13
N ALA A 47 3.13 1.43 2.14
CA ALA A 47 3.16 1.84 3.55
C ALA A 47 4.52 2.41 3.97
N VAL A 48 5.63 1.82 3.52
CA VAL A 48 6.98 2.34 3.76
C VAL A 48 7.16 3.69 3.06
N MET A 49 6.71 3.82 1.82
CA MET A 49 6.74 5.11 1.10
C MET A 49 5.93 6.18 1.82
N ALA A 50 4.72 5.85 2.30
CA ALA A 50 3.91 6.77 3.10
C ALA A 50 4.63 7.20 4.38
N TRP A 51 5.30 6.27 5.06
CA TRP A 51 6.09 6.55 6.25
C TRP A 51 7.29 7.46 5.95
N THR A 52 8.06 7.20 4.89
CA THR A 52 9.21 8.04 4.51
C THR A 52 8.81 9.45 4.09
N LEU A 53 7.58 9.64 3.59
CA LEU A 53 7.07 10.97 3.26
C LEU A 53 6.61 11.76 4.49
N GLN A 54 6.21 11.07 5.57
CA GLN A 54 5.90 11.68 6.86
C GLN A 54 7.15 11.90 7.73
N ASN A 55 8.16 11.04 7.58
CA ASN A 55 9.44 11.05 8.28
C ASN A 55 10.58 11.14 7.25
N PRO A 56 10.85 12.34 6.68
CA PRO A 56 11.94 12.56 5.74
C PRO A 56 13.33 12.45 6.38
#